data_AF-A0A533TST9-F1
#
_entry.id   AF-A0A533TST9-F1
#
_cell.length_a   1.000
_cell.length_b   1.000
_cell.length_c   1.000
_cell.angle_alpha   90.00
_cell.angle_beta   90.00
_cell.angle_gamma   90.00
#
_symmetry.space_group_name_H-M   'P 1'
#
loop_
_entity.id
_entity.type
_entity.pdbx_description
1 polymer ?
#
loop_
_entity_poly.entity_id
_entity_poly.type
_entity_poly.pdbx_seq_one_letter_code
_entity_poly.pdbx_strand_id
1 'polypeptide(L)' 'MIEKKELLKKISAIEQSEESVIAIYSNHIQHVLRYSTLGKEVQSKILDMLQKLNLDLQSHKSTTKQLIESIEKSGKNVF' A
#
# COMPACT_ATOMS: atom_id res chain seq x y z
N MET A 1 -0.38 13.32 23.45
CA MET A 1 -1.04 12.06 23.88
C MET A 1 -2.07 11.75 22.82
N ILE A 2 -1.90 10.68 22.04
CA ILE A 2 -2.87 10.32 21.00
C ILE A 2 -3.79 9.26 21.61
N GLU A 3 -5.10 9.49 21.59
CA GLU A 3 -6.04 8.48 22.04
C GLU A 3 -5.95 7.24 21.14
N LYS A 4 -6.05 6.04 21.72
CA LYS A 4 -5.99 4.77 20.98
C LYS A 4 -6.89 4.75 19.73
N LYS A 5 -8.09 5.34 19.83
CA LYS A 5 -9.03 5.50 18.69
C LYS A 5 -8.50 6.42 17.60
N GLU A 6 -7.83 7.50 17.98
CA GLU A 6 -7.24 8.45 17.03
C GLU A 6 -6.02 7.86 16.33
N LEU A 7 -5.21 7.06 17.04
CA LEU A 7 -4.09 6.31 16.47
C LEU A 7 -4.57 5.29 15.43
N LEU A 8 -5.59 4.48 15.78
CA LEU A 8 -6.19 3.52 14.85
C LEU A 8 -6.76 4.22 13.61
N LYS A 9 -7.45 5.35 13.79
CA LYS A 9 -8.00 6.14 12.67
C LYS A 9 -6.89 6.64 11.73
N LYS A 10 -5.76 7.11 12.28
CA LYS A 10 -4.60 7.56 11.49
C LYS A 10 -3.96 6.41 10.73
N ILE A 11 -3.76 5.25 11.38
CA ILE A 11 -3.17 4.07 10.74
C ILE A 11 -4.07 3.56 9.60
N SER A 12 -5.39 3.45 9.82
CA SER A 12 -6.31 3.04 8.76
C SER A 12 -6.38 4.04 7.60
N ALA A 13 -6.26 5.35 7.87
CA ALA A 13 -6.20 6.36 6.81
C ALA A 13 -4.93 6.23 5.96
N ILE A 14 -3.78 5.89 6.57
CA ILE A 14 -2.52 5.64 5.86
C ILE A 14 -2.65 4.39 4.98
N GLU A 15 -3.20 3.29 5.50
CA GLU A 15 -3.45 2.06 4.72
C GLU A 15 -4.31 2.34 3.48
N GLN A 16 -5.43 3.05 3.65
CA GLN A 16 -6.33 3.40 2.54
C GLN A 16 -5.67 4.31 1.51
N SER A 17 -4.86 5.27 1.97
CA SER A 17 -4.10 6.16 1.09
C SER A 17 -3.09 5.39 0.25
N GLU A 18 -2.35 4.46 0.86
CA GLU A 18 -1.33 3.67 0.18
C GLU A 18 -1.95 2.73 -0.87
N GLU A 19 -3.06 2.05 -0.51
CA GLU A 19 -3.82 1.19 -1.43
C GLU A 19 -4.36 1.99 -2.63
N SER A 20 -4.90 3.19 -2.38
CA SER A 20 -5.43 4.06 -3.43
C SER A 20 -4.34 4.55 -4.39
N VAL A 21 -3.20 4.99 -3.86
CA VAL A 21 -2.08 5.50 -4.65
C VAL A 21 -1.49 4.41 -5.56
N ILE A 22 -1.28 3.21 -5.03
CA ILE A 22 -0.71 2.10 -5.81
C ILE A 22 -1.71 1.59 -6.86
N ALA A 23 -3.02 1.57 -6.57
CA ALA A 23 -4.03 1.23 -7.55
C ALA A 23 -4.05 2.23 -8.72
N ILE A 24 -3.96 3.54 -8.42
CA ILE A 24 -3.88 4.59 -9.43
C ILE A 24 -2.61 4.44 -10.27
N TYR A 25 -1.44 4.25 -9.65
CA TYR A 25 -0.19 4.09 -10.38
C TYR A 25 -0.16 2.82 -11.21
N SER A 26 -0.64 1.70 -10.68
CA SER A 26 -0.70 0.44 -11.44
C SER A 26 -1.59 0.57 -12.67
N ASN A 27 -2.78 1.16 -12.51
CA ASN A 27 -3.70 1.34 -13.62
C ASN A 27 -3.14 2.35 -14.65
N HIS A 28 -2.60 3.48 -14.19
CA HIS A 28 -2.01 4.49 -15.06
C HIS A 28 -0.82 3.95 -15.85
N ILE A 29 0.11 3.25 -15.19
CA ILE A 29 1.30 2.67 -15.84
C ILE A 29 0.89 1.58 -16.83
N GLN A 30 -0.08 0.71 -16.50
CA GLN A 30 -0.62 -0.25 -17.47
C GLN A 30 -1.25 0.42 -18.69
N HIS A 31 -1.98 1.52 -18.47
CA HIS A 31 -2.58 2.29 -19.56
C HIS A 31 -1.50 2.93 -20.46
N VAL A 32 -0.48 3.55 -19.87
CA VAL A 32 0.63 4.17 -20.60
C VAL A 32 1.44 3.11 -21.34
N LEU A 33 1.70 1.95 -20.73
CA LEU A 33 2.43 0.85 -21.36
C LEU A 33 1.73 0.34 -22.63
N ARG A 34 0.39 0.23 -22.62
CA ARG A 34 -0.40 -0.22 -23.78
C ARG A 34 -0.24 0.67 -25.01
N TYR A 35 -0.05 1.97 -24.81
CA TYR A 35 0.13 2.95 -25.91
C TYR A 35 1.58 3.38 -26.08
N SER A 36 2.51 2.81 -25.31
CA SER A 36 3.91 3.16 -25.37
C SER A 36 4.59 2.53 -26.58
N THR A 37 5.47 3.29 -27.23
CA THR A 37 6.39 2.79 -28.27
C THR A 37 7.63 2.12 -27.67
N LEU A 38 7.60 1.78 -26.37
CA LEU A 38 8.72 1.18 -25.66
C LEU A 38 9.00 -0.23 -26.18
N GLY A 39 10.28 -0.59 -26.25
CA GLY A 39 10.68 -1.96 -26.58
C GLY A 39 10.12 -2.97 -25.56
N LYS A 40 9.77 -4.18 -26.02
CA LYS A 40 9.16 -5.24 -25.19
C LYS A 40 9.94 -5.53 -23.90
N GLU A 41 11.27 -5.45 -23.97
CA GLU A 41 12.15 -5.69 -22.82
C GLU A 41 11.98 -4.64 -21.72
N VAL A 42 11.78 -3.38 -22.10
CA VAL A 42 11.52 -2.26 -21.18
C VAL A 42 10.12 -2.38 -20.60
N GLN A 43 9.13 -2.75 -21.41
CA GLN A 43 7.76 -3.00 -20.94
C GLN A 43 7.73 -4.14 -19.90
N SER A 44 8.46 -5.24 -20.14
CA SER A 44 8.56 -6.35 -19.20
C SER A 44 9.14 -5.92 -17.86
N LYS A 45 10.23 -5.12 -17.87
CA LYS A 45 10.84 -4.61 -16.63
C LYS A 45 9.88 -3.71 -15.83
N ILE A 46 9.09 -2.89 -16.52
CA ILE A 46 8.11 -2.02 -15.85
C ILE A 46 6.98 -2.85 -15.24
N LEU A 47 6.49 -3.88 -15.94
CA LEU A 47 5.51 -4.83 -15.40
C LEU A 47 6.04 -5.58 -14.17
N ASP A 48 7.30 -6.01 -14.20
CA ASP A 48 7.94 -6.66 -13.04
C ASP A 48 8.04 -5.70 -11.84
N MET A 49 8.36 -4.42 -12.08
CA MET A 49 8.38 -3.41 -11.01
C MET A 49 6.99 -3.18 -10.42
N LEU A 50 5.95 -3.10 -11.26
CA LEU A 50 4.56 -3.01 -10.81
C LEU A 50 4.16 -4.23 -9.97
N GLN A 51 4.57 -5.43 -10.38
CA GLN A 51 4.29 -6.64 -9.63
C GLN A 51 4.97 -6.63 -8.26
N LYS A 52 6.24 -6.19 -8.19
CA LYS A 52 6.95 -6.02 -6.91
C LYS A 52 6.27 -5.01 -6.00
N LEU A 53 5.89 -3.85 -6.52
CA LEU A 53 5.14 -2.83 -5.77
C LEU A 53 3.83 -3.38 -5.18
N ASN A 54 3.11 -4.21 -5.94
CA ASN A 54 1.90 -4.87 -5.43
C ASN A 54 2.20 -5.88 -4.32
N LEU A 55 3.30 -6.63 -4.41
CA LEU A 55 3.71 -7.56 -3.36
C LEU A 55 4.09 -6.81 -2.08
N ASP A 56 4.83 -5.71 -2.20
CA ASP A 56 5.21 -4.86 -1.07
C ASP A 56 3.97 -4.27 -0.39
N LEU A 57 2.97 -3.83 -1.17
CA LEU A 57 1.68 -3.38 -0.64
C LEU A 57 0.96 -4.48 0.16
N GLN A 58 0.90 -5.71 -0.35
CA GLN A 58 0.27 -6.82 0.38
C GLN A 58 1.01 -7.09 1.70
N SER A 59 2.33 -6.98 1.70
CA SER A 59 3.15 -7.09 2.91
C SER A 59 2.81 -5.99 3.91
N HIS A 60 2.80 -4.72 3.47
CA HIS A 60 2.45 -3.56 4.30
C HIS A 60 1.03 -3.66 4.87
N LYS A 61 0.06 -4.13 4.07
CA LYS A 61 -1.32 -4.40 4.50
C LYS A 61 -1.38 -5.43 5.62
N SER A 62 -0.63 -6.52 5.47
CA SER A 62 -0.53 -7.57 6.49
C SER A 62 0.08 -7.03 7.80
N THR A 63 1.20 -6.33 7.72
CA THR A 63 1.86 -5.73 8.89
C THR A 63 0.98 -4.68 9.57
N THR A 64 0.28 -3.85 8.78
CA THR A 64 -0.63 -2.82 9.32
C THR A 64 -1.82 -3.45 10.03
N LYS A 65 -2.41 -4.51 9.49
CA LYS A 65 -3.46 -5.28 10.18
C LYS A 65 -2.97 -5.88 11.49
N GLN A 66 -1.79 -6.49 11.49
CA GLN A 66 -1.18 -7.03 12.72
C GLN A 66 -0.94 -5.93 13.76
N LEU A 67 -0.52 -4.73 13.33
CA LEU A 67 -0.33 -3.58 14.20
C LEU A 67 -1.65 -3.09 14.79
N ILE A 68 -2.70 -2.96 13.97
CA ILE A 68 -4.06 -2.60 14.41
C ILE A 68 -4.56 -3.60 15.45
N GLU A 69 -4.50 -4.90 15.16
CA GLU A 69 -4.93 -5.94 16.09
C GLU A 69 -4.13 -5.89 17.41
N SER A 70 -2.82 -5.65 17.33
CA SER A 70 -1.96 -5.54 18.52
C SER A 70 -2.32 -4.33 19.37
N ILE A 71 -2.60 -3.19 18.73
CA ILE A 71 -3.06 -1.98 19.41
C ILE A 71 -4.44 -2.20 20.03
N GLU A 72 -5.37 -2.82 19.31
CA GLU A 72 -6.72 -3.14 19.79
C GLU A 72 -6.71 -4.07 21.01
N LYS A 73 -5.86 -5.10 21.00
CA LYS A 73 -5.68 -6.05 22.12
C LYS A 73 -4.86 -5.45 23.28
N SER A 74 -4.15 -4.34 23.08
CA SER A 74 -3.43 -3.65 24.16
C SER A 74 -4.41 -3.02 25.16
N GLY A 75 -4.29 -3.43 26.42
CA GLY A 75 -4.98 -2.81 27.56
C GLY A 75 -4.33 -1.51 28.06
N LYS A 76 -3.22 -1.09 27.46
CA LYS A 76 -2.55 0.19 27.75
C LYS A 76 -2.85 1.17 26.63
N ASN A 77 -3.18 2.41 26.99
CA ASN A 77 -3.12 3.53 26.05
C ASN A 77 -1.69 3.63 25.51
N VAL A 78 -1.58 3.75 24.19
CA VAL A 78 -0.30 3.96 23.51
C VAL A 78 0.08 5.42 23.80
N PHE A 79 1.11 5.63 24.64
CA PHE A 79 1.57 6.96 25.04
C PHE A 79 2.36 7.62 23.90
#